data_AF-A0A1Y1QKD4-F1
#
_entry.id   AF-A0A1Y1QKD4-F1
#
_cell.length_a   1.000
_cell.length_b   1.000
_cell.length_c   1.000
_cell.angle_alpha   90.00
_cell.angle_beta   90.00
_cell.angle_gamma   90.00
#
_symmetry.space_group_name_H-M   'P 1'
#
loop_
_entity.id
_entity.type
_entity.pdbx_description
1 polymer ?
#
loop_
_entity_poly.entity_id
_entity_poly.type
_entity_poly.pdbx_seq_one_letter_code
_entity_poly.pdbx_strand_id
1 'polypeptide(L)'
;MKRQFEQWLLEVWYGQRWLAKYLLLPLTALYCLLNALNRWQQQRQQIRHLVPVIVVGNLTAGGTGKTPLVIWLVELLRQAG
;
A
#
# COMPACT_ATOMS: atom_id res chain seq x y z
N MET A 1 -6.20 -14.21 26.78
CA MET A 1 -6.12 -14.62 25.35
C MET A 1 -6.07 -13.44 24.37
N LYS A 2 -7.10 -12.58 24.25
CA LYS A 2 -7.10 -11.48 23.23
C LYS A 2 -5.86 -10.55 23.30
N ARG A 3 -5.50 -10.08 24.49
CA ARG A 3 -4.31 -9.21 24.71
C ARG A 3 -2.98 -9.85 24.32
N GLN A 4 -2.82 -11.15 24.55
CA GLN A 4 -1.58 -11.88 24.22
C GLN A 4 -1.43 -12.04 22.70
N PHE A 5 -2.53 -12.23 21.98
CA PHE A 5 -2.51 -12.33 20.52
C PHE A 5 -2.21 -10.98 19.85
N GLU A 6 -2.79 -9.89 20.35
CA GLU A 6 -2.48 -8.52 19.87
C GLU A 6 -1.00 -8.16 20.10
N GLN A 7 -0.46 -8.46 21.28
CA GLN A 7 0.95 -8.25 21.59
C GLN A 7 1.85 -9.11 20.69
N TRP A 8 1.50 -10.38 20.48
CA TRP A 8 2.23 -11.26 19.57
C TRP A 8 2.21 -10.74 18.12
N LEU A 9 1.06 -10.28 17.63
CA LEU A 9 0.94 -9.67 16.30
C LEU A 9 1.80 -8.42 16.16
N LEU A 10 1.78 -7.53 17.17
CA LEU A 10 2.60 -6.33 17.17
C LEU A 10 4.09 -6.65 17.22
N GLU A 11 4.52 -7.69 17.95
CA GLU A 11 5.92 -8.15 17.96
C GLU A 11 6.36 -8.75 16.63
N VAL A 12 5.49 -9.47 15.93
CA VAL A 12 5.78 -9.99 14.58
C VAL A 12 5.84 -8.84 13.57
N TRP A 13 4.94 -7.85 13.70
CA TRP A 13 4.82 -6.72 12.79
C TRP A 13 5.90 -5.64 12.99
N TYR A 14 6.20 -5.26 14.23
CA TYR A 14 7.15 -4.20 14.59
C TYR A 14 8.47 -4.70 15.21
N GLY A 15 8.56 -5.97 15.64
CA GLY A 15 9.73 -6.51 16.33
C GLY A 15 10.72 -7.30 15.46
N GLN A 16 11.79 -7.79 16.10
CA GLN A 16 12.90 -8.55 15.51
C GLN A 16 12.67 -10.08 15.46
N ARG A 17 11.43 -10.58 15.53
CA ARG A 17 11.15 -12.03 15.40
C ARG A 17 11.22 -12.46 13.93
N TRP A 18 12.43 -12.48 13.38
CA TRP A 18 12.78 -12.83 12.00
C TRP A 18 12.19 -14.18 11.57
N LEU A 19 12.27 -15.21 12.40
CA LEU A 19 11.71 -16.56 12.15
C LEU A 19 10.21 -16.58 11.83
N ALA A 20 9.40 -15.78 12.53
CA ALA A 20 7.97 -15.69 12.26
C ALA A 20 7.65 -15.00 10.92
N LYS A 21 8.55 -14.10 10.46
CA LYS A 21 8.43 -13.45 9.14
C LYS A 21 8.69 -14.44 8.01
N TYR A 22 9.60 -15.42 8.19
CA TYR A 22 9.83 -16.47 7.19
C TYR A 22 8.61 -17.38 7.00
N LEU A 23 7.83 -17.63 8.05
CA LEU A 23 6.59 -18.40 7.94
C LEU A 23 5.52 -17.67 7.08
N LEU A 24 5.59 -16.35 7.01
CA LEU A 24 4.70 -15.52 6.19
C LEU A 24 5.21 -15.33 4.74
N LEU A 25 6.42 -15.78 4.41
CA LEU A 25 6.96 -15.72 3.04
C LEU A 25 6.12 -16.49 2.01
N PRO A 26 5.66 -17.73 2.23
CA PRO A 26 4.81 -18.41 1.24
C PRO A 26 3.52 -17.64 0.98
N LEU A 27 2.94 -17.06 2.04
CA LEU A 27 1.74 -16.21 1.92
C LEU A 27 2.05 -14.92 1.14
N THR A 28 3.22 -14.32 1.38
CA THR A 28 3.68 -13.13 0.66
C THR A 28 3.92 -13.43 -0.82
N ALA A 29 4.54 -14.56 -1.14
CA ALA A 29 4.77 -14.99 -2.52
C ALA A 29 3.43 -15.22 -3.25
N LEU A 30 2.47 -15.87 -2.61
CA LEU A 30 1.12 -16.05 -3.15
C LEU A 30 0.43 -14.69 -3.38
N TYR A 31 0.49 -13.78 -2.41
CA TYR A 31 -0.05 -12.42 -2.55
C TYR A 31 0.61 -11.67 -3.72
N CYS A 32 1.93 -11.72 -3.83
CA CYS A 32 2.67 -11.10 -4.93
C CYS A 32 2.26 -11.67 -6.29
N LEU A 33 2.08 -12.99 -6.40
CA LEU A 33 1.62 -13.64 -7.62
C LEU A 33 0.22 -13.16 -8.03
N LEU A 34 -0.72 -13.15 -7.09
CA LEU A 34 -2.09 -12.66 -7.34
C LEU A 34 -2.10 -11.18 -7.71
N ASN A 35 -1.30 -10.36 -7.04
CA ASN A 35 -1.17 -8.93 -7.36
C ASN A 35 -0.56 -8.71 -8.74
N ALA A 36 0.42 -9.52 -9.14
CA ALA A 36 1.02 -9.46 -10.48
C ALA A 36 0.00 -9.81 -11.57
N LEU A 37 -0.81 -10.86 -11.35
CA LEU A 37 -1.91 -11.23 -12.24
C LEU A 37 -2.95 -10.12 -12.37
N ASN A 38 -3.38 -9.54 -11.24
CA ASN A 38 -4.29 -8.40 -11.23
C ASN A 38 -3.71 -7.21 -11.99
N ARG A 39 -2.44 -6.84 -11.74
CA ARG A 39 -1.78 -5.74 -12.46
C ARG A 39 -1.75 -5.99 -13.96
N TRP A 40 -1.43 -7.21 -14.39
CA TRP A 40 -1.42 -7.57 -15.80
C TRP A 40 -2.81 -7.46 -16.43
N GLN A 41 -3.86 -7.90 -15.75
CA GLN A 41 -5.23 -7.74 -16.21
C GLN A 41 -5.65 -6.26 -16.28
N GLN A 42 -5.35 -5.49 -15.24
CA GLN A 42 -5.69 -4.07 -15.18
C GLN A 42 -4.96 -3.25 -16.25
N GLN A 43 -3.70 -3.58 -16.57
CA GLN A 43 -2.97 -2.95 -17.68
C GLN A 43 -3.68 -3.13 -19.03
N ARG A 44 -4.33 -4.26 -19.25
CA ARG A 44 -5.13 -4.52 -20.48
C ARG A 44 -6.45 -3.76 -20.50
N GLN A 45 -6.96 -3.37 -19.34
CA GLN A 45 -8.20 -2.61 -19.17
C GLN A 45 -7.95 -1.10 -19.01
N GLN A 46 -6.71 -0.64 -19.18
CA GLN A 46 -6.37 0.78 -19.05
C GLN A 46 -7.13 1.61 -20.08
N ILE A 47 -7.87 2.59 -19.57
CA ILE A 47 -8.52 3.61 -20.39
C ILE A 47 -7.61 4.84 -20.50
N ARG A 48 -7.70 5.54 -21.63
CA ARG A 48 -7.08 6.85 -21.77
C ARG A 48 -8.07 7.91 -21.26
N HIS A 49 -7.59 8.75 -20.36
CA HIS A 49 -8.36 9.91 -19.89
C HIS A 49 -8.16 11.08 -20.85
N LEU A 50 -9.22 11.85 -21.08
CA LEU A 50 -9.20 13.04 -21.94
C LEU A 50 -8.48 14.24 -21.28
N VAL A 51 -8.25 14.16 -19.98
CA VAL A 51 -7.60 15.19 -19.16
C VAL A 51 -6.43 14.57 -18.40
N PRO A 52 -5.42 15.36 -17.99
CA PRO A 52 -4.36 14.89 -17.10
C PRO A 52 -4.94 14.41 -15.77
N VAL A 53 -4.55 13.21 -15.34
CA VAL A 53 -4.98 12.61 -14.05
C VAL A 53 -3.76 12.31 -13.20
N ILE A 54 -3.73 12.84 -11.98
CA ILE A 54 -2.68 12.56 -10.99
C ILE A 54 -3.26 11.62 -9.93
N VAL A 55 -2.65 10.45 -9.73
CA VAL A 55 -3.06 9.47 -8.71
C VAL A 55 -2.08 9.50 -7.55
N VAL A 56 -2.56 9.84 -6.36
CA VAL A 56 -1.74 9.84 -5.12
C VAL A 56 -2.08 8.61 -4.28
N GLY A 57 -1.13 7.67 -4.20
CA GLY A 57 -1.26 6.41 -3.47
C GLY A 57 -0.19 6.21 -2.41
N ASN A 58 -0.14 5.03 -1.80
CA ASN A 58 0.91 4.63 -0.86
C ASN A 58 1.17 3.13 -0.94
N LEU A 59 2.37 2.71 -0.56
CA LEU A 59 2.81 1.32 -0.58
C LEU A 59 2.55 0.57 0.73
N THR A 60 2.46 1.28 1.86
CA THR A 60 2.32 0.69 3.19
C THR A 60 0.90 0.85 3.77
N ALA A 61 0.51 -0.06 4.66
CA ALA A 61 -0.73 0.11 5.41
C ALA A 61 -0.48 1.09 6.58
N GLY A 62 -1.32 2.11 6.72
CA GLY A 62 -1.21 3.11 7.80
C GLY A 62 -1.28 4.58 7.33
N GLY A 63 -1.12 5.48 8.30
CA GLY A 63 -1.16 6.93 8.10
C GLY A 63 0.13 7.49 7.51
N THR A 64 0.30 7.41 6.20
CA THR A 64 1.52 7.85 5.49
C THR A 64 1.46 9.25 4.92
N GLY A 65 0.64 10.13 5.49
CA GLY A 65 0.59 11.53 5.08
C GLY A 65 0.01 11.80 3.68
N LYS A 66 -0.68 10.83 3.05
CA LYS A 66 -1.35 11.03 1.75
C LYS A 66 -2.28 12.24 1.75
N THR A 67 -3.05 12.42 2.83
CA THR A 67 -4.02 13.53 2.93
C THR A 67 -3.32 14.90 3.00
N PRO A 68 -2.35 15.14 3.90
CA PRO A 68 -1.54 16.36 3.85
C PRO A 68 -0.87 16.60 2.49
N LEU A 69 -0.34 15.55 1.87
CA LEU A 69 0.32 15.65 0.56
C LEU A 69 -0.66 16.08 -0.55
N VAL A 70 -1.87 15.51 -0.57
CA VAL A 70 -2.90 15.88 -1.56
C VAL A 70 -3.33 17.33 -1.34
N ILE A 71 -3.48 17.79 -0.10
CA ILE A 71 -3.82 19.18 0.20
C ILE A 71 -2.75 20.11 -0.38
N TRP A 72 -1.48 19.86 -0.06
CA TRP A 72 -0.36 20.64 -0.58
C TRP A 72 -0.29 20.64 -2.11
N LEU A 73 -0.51 19.47 -2.75
CA LEU A 73 -0.50 19.34 -4.21
C LEU A 73 -1.63 20.17 -4.86
N VAL A 74 -2.82 20.16 -4.27
CA VAL A 74 -3.96 20.95 -4.75
C VAL A 74 -3.67 22.45 -4.63
N GLU A 75 -3.09 22.89 -3.53
CA GLU A 75 -2.69 24.29 -3.33
C GLU A 75 -1.63 24.71 -4.35
N LEU A 76 -0.61 23.88 -4.58
CA LEU A 76 0.43 24.12 -5.57
C LEU A 76 -0.15 24.26 -6.98
N LEU A 77 -1.03 23.34 -7.40
CA LEU A 77 -1.65 23.39 -8.72
C LEU A 77 -2.56 24.60 -8.90
N ARG A 78 -3.30 25.01 -7.86
CA ARG A 78 -4.11 26.23 -7.89
C ARG A 78 -3.27 27.51 -8.04
N GLN A 79 -2.06 27.52 -7.50
CA GLN A 79 -1.14 28.65 -7.68
C GLN A 79 -0.52 28.67 -9.08
N ALA A 80 -0.42 27.52 -9.75
CA ALA A 80 0.14 27.40 -11.08
C ALA A 80 -0.85 27.74 -12.21
N GLY A 81 -2.16 27.82 -11.93
CA GLY A 81 -3.22 28.19 -12.88
C GLY A 81 -4.24 27.08 -13.10
#